data_AF-A0A3M8C601-F1
#
_entry.id   AF-A0A3M8C601-F1
#
_cell.length_a   1.000
_cell.length_b   1.000
_cell.length_c   1.000
_cell.angle_alpha   90.00
_cell.angle_beta   90.00
_cell.angle_gamma   90.00
#
_symmetry.space_group_name_H-M   'P 1'
#
loop_
_entity.id
_entity.type
_entity.pdbx_description
1 polymer ?
#
loop_
_entity_poly.entity_id
_entity_poly.type
_entity_poly.pdbx_seq_one_letter_code
_entity_poly.pdbx_strand_id
1 'polypeptide(L)'
;MYKQMILLCMAVLALFGCSSPDADEEARKLADAFKNVQYQIEIKDAGTEADIDQVLEDFINQRNQQIKEYATEKVYQDYMKNREAFFAYQVAVQEKANMQVAITEFNKIRENEDGSVTYHYKMEIRLEYLDGAPALIIPADGQMDVIRVDGALKVARDWDGWPIIHLWKPQPINKAN
;
A
#
# COMPACT_ATOMS: atom_id res chain seq x y z
N MET A 1 40.02 49.28 17.00
CA MET A 1 40.12 48.13 16.07
C MET A 1 39.99 46.85 16.89
N TYR A 2 39.22 45.86 16.40
CA TYR A 2 39.14 44.47 16.91
C TYR A 2 38.36 44.16 18.20
N LYS A 3 37.25 44.85 18.54
CA LYS A 3 36.39 44.38 19.66
C LYS A 3 34.89 44.26 19.42
N GLN A 4 34.39 44.61 18.22
CA GLN A 4 32.95 44.49 17.90
C GLN A 4 32.65 43.57 16.70
N MET A 5 33.64 42.85 16.18
CA MET A 5 33.50 42.07 14.94
C MET A 5 33.76 40.57 15.16
N ILE A 6 33.32 40.01 16.30
CA ILE A 6 33.43 38.56 16.59
C ILE A 6 32.10 37.98 17.10
N LEU A 7 31.11 38.80 17.47
CA LEU A 7 29.87 38.33 18.11
C LEU A 7 28.66 38.15 17.17
N LEU A 8 28.87 38.16 15.85
CA LEU A 8 27.77 38.03 14.86
C LEU A 8 27.86 36.75 13.99
N CYS A 9 28.87 35.90 14.18
CA CYS A 9 29.03 34.68 13.37
C CYS A 9 28.66 33.37 14.09
N MET A 10 28.30 33.41 15.38
CA MET A 10 27.96 32.19 16.14
C MET A 10 26.46 31.93 16.34
N ALA A 11 25.58 32.82 15.88
CA ALA A 11 24.13 32.66 16.08
C ALA A 11 23.37 32.01 14.91
N VAL A 12 24.05 31.68 13.80
CA VAL A 12 23.39 31.15 12.57
C VAL A 12 23.48 29.62 12.45
N LEU A 13 24.17 28.92 13.37
CA LEU A 13 24.31 27.46 13.32
C LEU A 13 23.23 26.69 14.10
N ALA A 14 22.25 27.35 14.72
CA ALA A 14 21.26 26.71 15.58
C ALA A 14 19.91 26.37 14.91
N LEU A 15 19.77 26.53 13.59
CA LEU A 15 18.46 26.34 12.91
C LEU A 15 18.37 25.17 11.93
N PHE A 16 19.35 24.26 11.91
CA PHE A 16 19.11 22.91 11.37
C PHE A 16 18.59 22.01 12.50
N GLY A 17 17.47 22.40 13.09
CA GLY A 17 16.56 21.44 13.70
C GLY A 17 16.03 20.57 12.56
N CYS A 18 16.80 19.55 12.18
CA CYS A 18 16.32 18.46 11.36
C CYS A 18 15.28 17.73 12.22
N SER A 19 14.03 18.20 12.22
CA SER A 19 12.93 17.43 12.78
C SER A 19 12.81 16.21 11.89
N SER A 20 13.43 15.10 12.32
CA SER A 20 13.12 13.79 11.76
C SER A 20 11.60 13.64 11.78
N PRO A 21 10.98 13.14 10.70
CA PRO A 21 9.55 12.88 10.71
C PRO A 21 9.19 12.03 11.93
N ASP A 22 8.00 12.26 12.48
CA ASP A 22 7.47 11.42 13.54
C ASP A 22 7.45 9.95 13.05
N ALA A 23 7.97 9.02 13.85
CA ALA A 23 8.09 7.62 13.46
C ALA A 23 6.71 7.01 13.12
N ASP A 24 5.66 7.47 13.79
CA ASP A 24 4.29 7.06 13.52
C ASP A 24 3.77 7.62 12.18
N GLU A 25 4.21 8.82 11.79
CA GLU A 25 3.89 9.42 10.48
C GLU A 25 4.62 8.69 9.34
N GLU A 26 5.89 8.29 9.54
CA GLU A 26 6.61 7.46 8.58
C GLU A 26 5.93 6.11 8.40
N ALA A 27 5.51 5.48 9.50
CA ALA A 27 4.77 4.21 9.47
C ALA A 27 3.43 4.35 8.74
N ARG A 28 2.72 5.47 8.95
CA ARG A 28 1.48 5.78 8.23
C ARG A 28 1.72 5.91 6.72
N LYS A 29 2.73 6.68 6.30
CA LYS A 29 3.08 6.83 4.87
C LYS A 29 3.45 5.51 4.22
N LEU A 30 4.19 4.66 4.94
CA LEU A 30 4.50 3.30 4.49
C LEU A 30 3.23 2.46 4.32
N ALA A 31 2.31 2.51 5.28
CA ALA A 31 1.04 1.78 5.21
C ALA A 31 0.18 2.24 4.03
N ASP A 32 0.07 3.55 3.82
CA ASP A 32 -0.64 4.14 2.67
C ASP A 32 -0.03 3.65 1.34
N ALA A 33 1.31 3.71 1.20
CA ALA A 33 1.99 3.23 0.00
C ALA A 33 1.80 1.72 -0.23
N PHE A 34 1.91 0.91 0.82
CA PHE A 34 1.71 -0.53 0.76
C PHE A 34 0.29 -0.89 0.32
N LYS A 35 -0.72 -0.26 0.94
CA LYS A 35 -2.14 -0.48 0.58
C LYS A 35 -2.48 0.01 -0.82
N ASN A 36 -1.90 1.12 -1.26
CA ASN A 36 -2.04 1.58 -2.65
C ASN A 36 -1.48 0.55 -3.63
N VAL A 37 -0.32 -0.05 -3.36
CA VAL A 37 0.21 -1.11 -4.23
C VAL A 37 -0.74 -2.32 -4.26
N GLN A 38 -1.27 -2.74 -3.10
CA GLN A 38 -2.18 -3.89 -3.01
C GLN A 38 -3.52 -3.66 -3.75
N TYR A 39 -4.13 -2.48 -3.62
CA TYR A 39 -5.55 -2.29 -3.97
C TYR A 39 -5.87 -1.14 -4.93
N GLN A 40 -5.01 -0.13 -5.09
CA GLN A 40 -5.29 0.99 -5.99
C GLN A 40 -5.19 0.51 -7.45
N ILE A 41 -6.30 0.51 -8.19
CA ILE A 41 -6.36 0.04 -9.58
C ILE A 41 -7.11 1.06 -10.43
N GLU A 42 -6.47 1.44 -11.54
CA GLU A 42 -7.10 2.21 -12.60
C GLU A 42 -7.21 1.31 -13.83
N ILE A 43 -8.44 1.02 -14.23
CA ILE A 43 -8.72 0.32 -15.48
C ILE A 43 -8.70 1.37 -16.58
N LYS A 44 -7.62 1.39 -17.36
CA LYS A 44 -7.66 2.05 -18.67
C LYS A 44 -8.50 1.17 -19.58
N ASP A 45 -9.44 1.79 -20.32
CA ASP A 45 -10.41 1.11 -21.21
C ASP A 45 -9.87 -0.23 -21.70
N ALA A 46 -10.38 -1.32 -21.11
CA ALA A 46 -9.86 -2.65 -21.34
C ALA A 46 -9.97 -2.94 -22.84
N GLY A 47 -8.80 -3.12 -23.48
CA GLY A 47 -8.70 -3.53 -24.88
C GLY A 47 -9.26 -4.94 -25.11
N THR A 48 -8.97 -5.49 -26.29
CA THR A 48 -9.44 -6.82 -26.68
C THR A 48 -8.90 -7.92 -25.74
N GLU A 49 -9.51 -9.12 -25.75
CA GLU A 49 -9.19 -10.23 -24.83
C GLU A 49 -7.70 -10.64 -24.84
N ALA A 50 -7.02 -10.51 -25.99
CA ALA A 50 -5.56 -10.75 -26.10
C ALA A 50 -4.72 -9.61 -25.50
N ASP A 51 -5.23 -8.38 -25.50
CA ASP A 51 -4.61 -7.26 -24.78
C ASP A 51 -4.76 -7.45 -23.27
N ILE A 52 -5.84 -8.09 -22.81
CA ILE A 52 -6.11 -8.32 -21.39
C ILE A 52 -5.05 -9.22 -20.75
N ASP A 53 -4.61 -10.30 -21.40
CA ASP A 53 -3.62 -11.22 -20.82
C ASP A 53 -2.23 -10.58 -20.68
N GLN A 54 -1.75 -9.85 -21.70
CA GLN A 54 -0.47 -9.16 -21.62
C GLN A 54 -0.54 -7.96 -20.64
N VAL A 55 -1.62 -7.18 -20.67
CA VAL A 55 -1.85 -6.08 -19.72
C VAL A 55 -1.90 -6.61 -18.29
N LEU A 56 -2.51 -7.78 -18.07
CA LEU A 56 -2.56 -8.44 -16.78
C LEU A 56 -1.17 -8.88 -16.32
N GLU A 57 -0.37 -9.51 -17.18
CA GLU A 57 0.98 -9.93 -16.83
C GLU A 57 1.88 -8.73 -16.48
N ASP A 58 1.86 -7.68 -17.30
CA ASP A 58 2.63 -6.45 -17.07
C ASP A 58 2.19 -5.77 -15.77
N PHE A 59 0.88 -5.69 -15.52
CA PHE A 59 0.31 -5.18 -14.28
C PHE A 59 0.81 -5.97 -13.06
N ILE A 60 0.71 -7.31 -13.09
CA ILE A 60 1.12 -8.17 -11.98
C ILE A 60 2.61 -8.02 -11.73
N ASN A 61 3.44 -8.05 -12.78
CA ASN A 61 4.88 -7.90 -12.66
C ASN A 61 5.27 -6.55 -12.07
N GLN A 62 4.63 -5.47 -12.51
CA GLN A 62 4.83 -4.13 -11.96
C GLN A 62 4.47 -4.07 -10.46
N ARG A 63 3.30 -4.61 -10.08
CA ARG A 63 2.86 -4.61 -8.67
C ARG A 63 3.76 -5.46 -7.77
N ASN A 64 4.20 -6.62 -8.25
CA ASN A 64 5.17 -7.46 -7.54
C ASN A 64 6.50 -6.73 -7.32
N GLN A 65 6.97 -5.95 -8.30
CA GLN A 65 8.19 -5.14 -8.11
C GLN A 65 7.98 -4.02 -7.09
N GLN A 66 6.86 -3.29 -7.18
CA GLN A 66 6.55 -2.18 -6.27
C GLN A 66 6.37 -2.63 -4.82
N ILE A 67 5.71 -3.75 -4.55
CA ILE A 67 5.44 -4.19 -3.17
C ILE A 67 6.74 -4.47 -2.41
N LYS A 68 7.80 -4.89 -3.10
CA LYS A 68 9.12 -5.16 -2.53
C LYS A 68 9.77 -3.91 -1.91
N GLU A 69 9.42 -2.72 -2.41
CA GLU A 69 9.90 -1.45 -1.84
C GLU A 69 9.35 -1.18 -0.45
N TYR A 70 8.19 -1.77 -0.11
CA TYR A 70 7.48 -1.51 1.14
C TYR A 70 7.43 -2.75 2.07
N ALA A 71 7.69 -3.94 1.54
CA ALA A 71 7.60 -5.20 2.26
C ALA A 71 8.96 -5.73 2.73
N THR A 72 8.97 -6.46 3.84
CA THR A 72 10.03 -7.43 4.14
C THR A 72 10.03 -8.55 3.10
N GLU A 73 11.14 -9.29 2.96
CA GLU A 73 11.21 -10.41 2.00
C GLU A 73 10.11 -11.44 2.24
N LYS A 74 9.79 -11.75 3.51
CA LYS A 74 8.70 -12.67 3.86
C LYS A 74 7.36 -12.18 3.31
N VAL A 75 7.00 -10.92 3.58
CA VAL A 75 5.72 -10.33 3.14
C VAL A 75 5.65 -10.24 1.61
N TYR A 76 6.76 -9.91 0.95
CA TYR A 76 6.86 -9.93 -0.50
C TYR A 76 6.58 -11.33 -1.08
N GLN A 77 7.20 -12.37 -0.53
CA GLN A 77 6.98 -13.74 -0.99
C GLN A 77 5.55 -14.22 -0.72
N ASP A 78 4.97 -13.87 0.43
CA ASP A 78 3.57 -14.19 0.74
C ASP A 78 2.62 -13.49 -0.25
N TYR A 79 2.83 -12.20 -0.54
CA TYR A 79 2.05 -11.44 -1.53
C TYR A 79 2.04 -12.12 -2.91
N MET A 80 3.22 -12.54 -3.40
CA MET A 80 3.33 -13.23 -4.69
C MET A 80 2.66 -14.60 -4.66
N LYS A 81 2.92 -15.40 -3.61
CA LYS A 81 2.37 -16.75 -3.45
C LYS A 81 0.84 -16.73 -3.40
N ASN A 82 0.30 -15.74 -2.71
CA ASN A 82 -1.14 -15.52 -2.55
C ASN A 82 -1.77 -14.85 -3.77
N ARG A 83 -0.97 -14.43 -4.77
CA ARG A 83 -1.44 -13.79 -6.01
C ARG A 83 -2.30 -12.55 -5.76
N GLU A 84 -1.96 -11.78 -4.73
CA GLU A 84 -2.79 -10.65 -4.29
C GLU A 84 -2.99 -9.61 -5.40
N ALA A 85 -1.95 -9.29 -6.18
CA ALA A 85 -2.05 -8.41 -7.36
C ALA A 85 -3.10 -8.90 -8.37
N PHE A 86 -3.09 -10.21 -8.67
CA PHE A 86 -4.02 -10.81 -9.62
C PHE A 86 -5.45 -10.74 -9.09
N PHE A 87 -5.66 -11.04 -7.81
CA PHE A 87 -7.00 -11.00 -7.21
C PHE A 87 -7.58 -9.59 -7.23
N ALA A 88 -6.80 -8.58 -6.83
CA ALA A 88 -7.25 -7.19 -6.87
C ALA A 88 -7.62 -6.76 -8.29
N TYR A 89 -6.77 -7.07 -9.28
CA TYR A 89 -7.04 -6.75 -10.68
C TYR A 89 -8.31 -7.44 -11.21
N GLN A 90 -8.47 -8.73 -10.93
CA GLN A 90 -9.65 -9.49 -11.34
C GLN A 90 -10.93 -8.91 -10.74
N VAL A 91 -10.92 -8.51 -9.48
CA VAL A 91 -12.06 -7.84 -8.85
C VAL A 91 -12.39 -6.54 -9.58
N ALA A 92 -11.40 -5.69 -9.84
CA ALA A 92 -11.60 -4.44 -10.57
C ALA A 92 -12.24 -4.69 -11.95
N VAL A 93 -11.70 -5.63 -12.74
CA VAL A 93 -12.21 -5.97 -14.07
C VAL A 93 -13.62 -6.56 -14.03
N GLN A 94 -13.87 -7.50 -13.11
CA GLN A 94 -15.18 -8.15 -12.96
C GLN A 94 -16.27 -7.15 -12.59
N GLU A 95 -15.95 -6.25 -11.67
CA GLU A 95 -16.87 -5.22 -11.20
C GLU A 95 -16.89 -4.00 -12.14
N LYS A 96 -16.05 -3.96 -13.18
CA LYS A 96 -15.90 -2.83 -14.12
C LYS A 96 -15.76 -1.50 -13.36
N ALA A 97 -14.83 -1.49 -12.42
CA ALA A 97 -14.62 -0.37 -11.51
C ALA A 97 -13.15 -0.05 -11.33
N ASN A 98 -12.84 1.24 -11.21
CA ASN A 98 -11.57 1.65 -10.61
C ASN A 98 -11.63 1.38 -9.11
N MET A 99 -10.52 1.00 -8.51
CA MET A 99 -10.41 0.79 -7.08
C MET A 99 -9.51 1.87 -6.48
N GLN A 100 -10.06 2.62 -5.53
CA GLN A 100 -9.29 3.55 -4.70
C GLN A 100 -9.20 3.03 -3.27
N VAL A 101 -8.10 3.29 -2.59
CA VAL A 101 -7.93 2.92 -1.18
C VAL A 101 -7.46 4.10 -0.36
N ALA A 102 -8.01 4.23 0.84
CA ALA A 102 -7.60 5.23 1.80
C ALA A 102 -7.62 4.65 3.21
N ILE A 103 -6.51 4.78 3.93
CA ILE A 103 -6.49 4.54 5.37
C ILE A 103 -7.20 5.71 6.06
N THR A 104 -8.24 5.46 6.84
CA THR A 104 -9.02 6.48 7.54
C THR A 104 -8.58 6.65 9.00
N GLU A 105 -8.03 5.60 9.60
CA GLU A 105 -7.45 5.62 10.95
C GLU A 105 -6.15 4.80 10.97
N PHE A 106 -5.16 5.23 11.75
CA PHE A 106 -3.90 4.51 11.93
C PHE A 106 -3.35 4.80 13.32
N ASN A 107 -3.40 3.80 14.21
CA ASN A 107 -3.11 3.97 15.63
C ASN A 107 -2.10 2.94 16.09
N LYS A 108 -1.02 3.38 16.74
CA LYS A 108 -0.05 2.50 17.38
C LYS A 108 -0.72 1.70 18.51
N ILE A 109 -0.48 0.39 18.53
CA ILE A 109 -0.99 -0.52 19.55
C ILE A 109 0.10 -0.88 20.54
N ARG A 110 1.26 -1.33 20.04
CA ARG A 110 2.39 -1.74 20.88
C ARG A 110 3.69 -1.82 20.08
N GLU A 111 4.80 -1.81 20.81
CA GLU A 111 6.11 -2.23 20.32
C GLU A 111 6.31 -3.71 20.70
N ASN A 112 6.95 -4.48 19.81
CA ASN A 112 7.22 -5.90 19.99
C ASN A 112 8.70 -6.13 20.36
N GLU A 113 9.01 -7.30 20.92
CA GLU A 113 10.37 -7.65 21.36
C GLU A 113 11.38 -7.73 20.21
N ASP A 114 10.91 -8.00 18.99
CA ASP A 114 11.72 -8.03 17.77
C ASP A 114 12.02 -6.64 17.19
N GLY A 115 11.56 -5.57 17.87
CA GLY A 115 11.73 -4.19 17.44
C GLY A 115 10.71 -3.73 16.40
N SER A 116 9.76 -4.57 16.01
CA SER A 116 8.62 -4.14 15.19
C SER A 116 7.59 -3.37 16.02
N VAL A 117 6.79 -2.53 15.37
CA VAL A 117 5.68 -1.78 15.97
C VAL A 117 4.38 -2.23 15.32
N THR A 118 3.42 -2.65 16.13
CA THR A 118 2.08 -3.03 15.69
C THR A 118 1.17 -1.82 15.66
N TYR A 119 0.51 -1.60 14.53
CA TYR A 119 -0.52 -0.59 14.32
C TYR A 119 -1.86 -1.26 14.01
N HIS A 120 -2.94 -0.68 14.51
CA HIS A 120 -4.28 -0.92 14.02
C HIS A 120 -4.62 0.13 12.97
N TYR A 121 -5.26 -0.28 11.89
CA TYR A 121 -5.74 0.65 10.88
C TYR A 121 -7.17 0.35 10.47
N LYS A 122 -7.85 1.41 10.05
CA LYS A 122 -9.09 1.31 9.29
C LYS A 122 -8.84 1.83 7.90
N MET A 123 -9.44 1.21 6.90
CA MET A 123 -9.38 1.67 5.52
C MET A 123 -10.72 1.54 4.82
N GLU A 124 -10.87 2.32 3.76
CA GLU A 124 -11.97 2.23 2.82
C GLU A 124 -11.41 1.87 1.46
N ILE A 125 -11.99 0.85 0.83
CA ILE A 125 -11.78 0.55 -0.60
C ILE A 125 -13.03 1.03 -1.34
N ARG A 126 -12.85 1.99 -2.24
CA ARG A 126 -13.92 2.58 -3.05
C ARG A 126 -13.85 2.00 -4.46
N LEU A 127 -14.93 1.36 -4.90
CA LEU A 127 -15.12 0.92 -6.28
C LEU A 127 -15.89 2.00 -7.02
N GLU A 128 -15.21 2.68 -7.95
CA GLU A 128 -15.81 3.68 -8.83
C GLU A 128 -16.18 3.02 -10.17
N TYR A 129 -17.47 2.72 -10.34
CA TYR A 129 -17.98 2.02 -11.51
C TYR A 129 -17.86 2.87 -12.78
N LEU A 130 -17.39 2.24 -13.86
CA LEU A 130 -17.15 2.89 -15.14
C LEU A 130 -18.43 3.32 -15.87
N ASP A 131 -19.59 2.76 -15.48
CA ASP A 131 -20.91 3.13 -16.01
C ASP A 131 -21.55 4.34 -15.31
N GLY A 132 -20.86 4.91 -14.31
CA GLY A 132 -21.33 6.03 -13.52
C GLY A 132 -22.33 5.65 -12.42
N ALA A 133 -22.53 4.36 -12.15
CA ALA A 133 -23.29 3.91 -10.99
C ALA A 133 -22.66 4.42 -9.67
N PRO A 134 -23.46 4.56 -8.59
CA PRO A 134 -22.93 4.98 -7.30
C PRO A 134 -21.81 4.07 -6.81
N ALA A 135 -20.71 4.67 -6.34
CA ALA A 135 -19.56 3.91 -5.87
C ALA A 135 -19.91 3.00 -4.69
N LEU A 136 -19.36 1.78 -4.69
CA LEU A 136 -19.40 0.88 -3.53
C LEU A 136 -18.22 1.21 -2.60
N ILE A 137 -18.50 1.37 -1.32
CA ILE A 137 -17.48 1.59 -0.28
C ILE A 137 -17.40 0.32 0.57
N ILE A 138 -16.22 -0.29 0.61
CA ILE A 138 -15.93 -1.46 1.44
C ILE A 138 -15.05 -1.00 2.61
N PRO A 139 -15.61 -0.90 3.83
CA PRO A 139 -14.81 -0.66 5.01
C PRO A 139 -14.04 -1.93 5.39
N ALA A 140 -12.82 -1.76 5.87
CA ALA A 140 -11.99 -2.84 6.37
C ALA A 140 -11.18 -2.38 7.59
N ASP A 141 -11.09 -3.26 8.58
CA ASP A 141 -10.23 -3.09 9.75
C ASP A 141 -9.06 -4.07 9.63
N GLY A 142 -7.87 -3.62 10.03
CA GLY A 142 -6.69 -4.45 9.94
C GLY A 142 -5.60 -4.12 10.95
N GLN A 143 -4.56 -4.95 10.93
CA GLN A 143 -3.36 -4.76 11.72
C GLN A 143 -2.12 -4.91 10.85
N MET A 144 -1.15 -4.05 11.08
CA MET A 144 0.13 -4.04 10.38
C MET A 144 1.27 -4.01 11.39
N ASP A 145 2.25 -4.88 11.22
CA ASP A 145 3.53 -4.74 11.93
C ASP A 145 4.54 -4.09 11.00
N VAL A 146 5.22 -3.08 11.51
CA VAL A 146 6.21 -2.30 10.79
C VAL A 146 7.57 -2.43 11.49
N ILE A 147 8.64 -2.69 10.73
CA ILE A 147 9.99 -2.89 11.25
C ILE A 147 11.02 -2.18 10.38
N ARG A 148 12.16 -1.81 10.95
CA ARG A 148 13.31 -1.27 10.20
C ARG A 148 14.25 -2.40 9.81
N VAL A 149 14.46 -2.60 8.50
CA VAL A 149 15.43 -3.54 7.92
C VAL A 149 16.43 -2.76 7.09
N ASP A 150 17.73 -2.92 7.37
CA ASP A 150 18.82 -2.23 6.66
C ASP A 150 18.64 -0.70 6.54
N GLY A 151 18.07 -0.08 7.58
CA GLY A 151 17.82 1.36 7.61
C GLY A 151 16.60 1.82 6.81
N ALA A 152 15.77 0.92 6.29
CA ALA A 152 14.49 1.24 5.67
C ALA A 152 13.32 0.69 6.49
N LEU A 153 12.24 1.46 6.60
CA LEU A 153 11.00 1.00 7.24
C LEU A 153 10.24 0.07 6.28
N LYS A 154 9.77 -1.08 6.77
CA LYS A 154 9.13 -2.13 5.98
C LYS A 154 7.95 -2.75 6.72
N VAL A 155 6.98 -3.23 5.97
CA VAL A 155 5.88 -4.06 6.47
C VAL A 155 6.40 -5.48 6.76
N ALA A 156 6.37 -5.87 8.02
CA ALA A 156 6.74 -7.19 8.51
C ALA A 156 5.55 -8.16 8.52
N ARG A 157 4.34 -7.61 8.60
CA ARG A 157 3.09 -8.37 8.66
C ARG A 157 1.92 -7.46 8.31
N ASP A 158 0.94 -8.00 7.62
CA ASP A 158 -0.32 -7.32 7.32
C ASP A 158 -1.49 -8.30 7.40
N TRP A 159 -2.57 -7.88 8.06
CA TRP A 159 -3.81 -8.62 8.20
C TRP A 159 -5.00 -7.67 8.04
N ASP A 160 -5.64 -7.69 6.88
CA ASP A 160 -6.89 -6.98 6.56
C ASP A 160 -8.10 -7.92 6.34
N GLY A 161 -7.89 -9.23 6.43
CA GLY A 161 -8.94 -10.21 6.16
C GLY A 161 -9.37 -10.30 4.69
N TRP A 162 -8.58 -9.77 3.76
CA TRP A 162 -8.84 -9.80 2.31
C TRP A 162 -10.20 -9.20 1.97
N PRO A 163 -10.39 -7.89 2.19
CA PRO A 163 -11.71 -7.27 2.23
C PRO A 163 -12.49 -7.38 0.92
N ILE A 164 -11.83 -7.60 -0.22
CA ILE A 164 -12.45 -7.72 -1.54
C ILE A 164 -12.73 -9.16 -1.98
N ILE A 165 -12.35 -10.18 -1.20
CA ILE A 165 -12.44 -11.58 -1.62
C ILE A 165 -13.87 -12.03 -1.91
N HIS A 166 -14.85 -11.42 -1.23
CA HIS A 166 -16.26 -11.71 -1.40
C HIS A 166 -16.83 -11.20 -2.74
N LEU A 167 -16.12 -10.28 -3.41
CA LEU A 167 -16.48 -9.80 -4.75
C LEU A 167 -15.93 -10.70 -5.86
N TRP A 168 -14.85 -11.43 -5.58
CA TRP A 168 -14.24 -12.30 -6.57
C TRP A 168 -15.15 -13.48 -6.92
N LYS A 169 -15.46 -13.60 -8.22
CA LYS A 169 -16.22 -14.71 -8.77
C LYS A 169 -15.28 -15.57 -9.61
N PRO A 170 -15.09 -16.86 -9.28
CA PRO A 170 -14.28 -17.73 -10.12
C PRO A 170 -14.93 -17.84 -11.51
N GLN A 171 -14.15 -17.53 -12.56
CA GLN A 171 -14.61 -17.71 -13.92
C GLN A 171 -14.80 -19.21 -14.19
N PRO A 172 -15.88 -19.62 -14.88
CA PRO A 172 -16.04 -21.01 -15.27
C PRO A 172 -14.86 -21.42 -16.15
N ILE A 173 -14.17 -22.49 -15.76
CA ILE A 173 -13.16 -23.12 -16.62
C ILE A 173 -13.91 -23.63 -17.84
N ASN A 174 -13.85 -22.90 -18.96
CA ASN A 174 -14.19 -23.48 -20.25
C ASN A 174 -13.20 -24.61 -20.48
N LYS A 175 -13.62 -25.84 -20.18
CA LYS A 175 -12.96 -27.05 -20.69
C LYS A 175 -13.16 -27.01 -22.20
N ALA A 176 -12.23 -26.36 -22.89
CA ALA A 176 -12.08 -26.54 -24.32
C ALA A 176 -11.82 -28.04 -24.54
N ASN A 177 -12.70 -28.67 -25.32
CA ASN A 177 -12.55 -30.03 -25.83
C ASN A 177 -11.38 -30.10 -26.81
#